data_AF-A0A9D6IF65-F1
#
_entry.id   AF-A0A9D6IF65-F1
#
_cell.length_a   1.000
_cell.length_b   1.000
_cell.length_c   1.000
_cell.angle_alpha   90.00
_cell.angle_beta   90.00
_cell.angle_gamma   90.00
#
_symmetry.space_group_name_H-M   'P 1'
#
loop_
_entity.id
_entity.type
_entity.pdbx_description
1 polymer ?
#
loop_
_entity_poly.entity_id
_entity_poly.type
_entity_poly.pdbx_seq_one_letter_code
_entity_poly.pdbx_strand_id
1 'polypeptide(L)' 'MNNTAMIQLTQDQIQALTMREEGPARVVNPQTQETYVLVPLAEYGRLIHEESYDDTPWTDEERDRLRAEACDLLDCQR' A
#
# COMPACT_ATOMS: atom_id res chain seq x y z
N MET A 1 -14.78 19.90 -20.77
CA MET A 1 -14.67 18.43 -20.96
C MET A 1 -13.24 18.05 -20.61
N ASN A 2 -12.99 17.54 -19.39
CA ASN A 2 -11.65 17.06 -19.02
C ASN A 2 -11.46 15.69 -19.65
N ASN A 3 -10.77 15.66 -20.79
CA ASN A 3 -10.32 14.43 -21.41
C ASN A 3 -9.13 13.92 -20.58
N THR A 4 -9.35 12.96 -19.69
CA THR A 4 -8.28 12.30 -18.93
C THR A 4 -7.43 11.51 -19.92
N ALA A 5 -6.41 12.14 -20.49
CA ALA A 5 -5.51 11.47 -21.42
C ALA A 5 -4.72 10.40 -20.65
N MET A 6 -5.01 9.12 -20.90
CA MET A 6 -4.23 8.01 -20.38
C MET A 6 -2.86 8.03 -21.05
N ILE A 7 -1.86 8.50 -20.31
CA ILE A 7 -0.46 8.51 -20.76
C ILE A 7 0.04 7.07 -20.78
N GLN A 8 0.72 6.69 -21.87
CA GLN A 8 1.33 5.38 -22.00
C GLN A 8 2.65 5.34 -21.23
N LEU A 9 2.97 4.18 -20.66
CA LEU A 9 4.26 3.95 -20.00
C LEU A 9 5.41 4.07 -20.98
N THR A 10 6.55 4.60 -20.51
CA THR A 10 7.79 4.59 -21.29
C THR A 10 8.44 3.21 -21.25
N GLN A 11 9.38 2.94 -22.17
CA GLN A 11 10.08 1.66 -22.21
C GLN A 11 10.86 1.39 -20.91
N ASP A 12 11.50 2.41 -20.35
CA ASP A 12 12.24 2.29 -19.08
C ASP A 12 11.31 1.92 -17.92
N GLN A 13 10.09 2.48 -17.90
CA GLN A 13 9.08 2.14 -16.90
C GLN A 13 8.61 0.68 -17.07
N ILE A 14 8.36 0.22 -18.31
CA ILE A 14 8.01 -1.19 -18.58
C ILE A 14 9.12 -2.12 -18.07
N GLN A 15 10.38 -1.77 -18.31
CA GLN A 15 11.53 -2.55 -17.84
C GLN A 15 11.58 -2.60 -16.31
N ALA A 16 11.45 -1.44 -15.64
CA ALA A 16 11.41 -1.35 -14.18
C ALA A 16 10.26 -2.16 -13.56
N LEU A 17 9.10 -2.23 -14.25
CA LEU A 17 7.98 -3.04 -13.81
C LEU A 17 8.21 -4.56 -13.98
N THR A 18 9.12 -4.97 -14.87
CA THR A 18 9.38 -6.38 -15.21
C THR A 18 10.58 -6.97 -14.44
N MET A 19 11.59 -6.15 -14.13
CA MET A 19 12.85 -6.60 -13.50
C MET A 19 12.84 -6.59 -11.97
N ARG A 20 11.74 -6.18 -11.34
CA ARG A 20 11.67 -6.00 -9.89
C ARG A 20 11.48 -7.34 -9.18
N GLU A 21 12.38 -7.64 -8.23
CA GLU A 21 12.31 -8.84 -7.39
C GLU A 21 11.33 -8.64 -6.22
N GLU A 22 11.32 -7.46 -5.57
CA GLU A 22 10.39 -7.13 -4.47
C GLU A 22 9.99 -5.65 -4.44
N GLY A 23 8.70 -5.38 -4.21
CA GLY A 23 8.16 -4.03 -3.99
C GLY A 23 7.79 -3.22 -5.24
N PRO A 24 7.12 -2.06 -5.07
CA PRO A 24 6.64 -1.26 -6.19
C PRO A 24 7.77 -0.48 -6.86
N ALA A 25 7.69 -0.28 -8.18
CA ALA A 25 8.74 0.38 -8.96
C ALA A 25 8.82 1.86 -8.60
N ARG A 26 10.03 2.41 -8.50
CA ARG A 26 10.26 3.83 -8.19
C ARG A 26 10.79 4.55 -9.41
N VAL A 27 10.28 5.74 -9.66
CA VAL A 27 10.72 6.61 -10.76
C VAL A 27 11.00 8.00 -10.24
N VAL A 28 11.99 8.66 -10.80
CA VAL A 28 12.39 10.02 -10.41
C VAL A 28 11.96 10.99 -11.49
N ASN A 29 11.31 12.08 -11.11
CA ASN A 29 11.11 13.21 -12.00
C ASN A 29 12.46 13.95 -12.14
N PRO A 30 13.10 13.96 -13.33
CA PRO A 30 14.43 14.55 -13.48
C PRO A 30 14.44 16.07 -13.29
N GLN A 31 13.30 16.75 -13.48
CA GLN A 31 13.20 18.20 -13.35
C GLN A 31 13.08 18.65 -11.89
N THR A 32 12.35 17.90 -11.07
CA THR A 32 12.10 18.24 -9.66
C THR A 32 12.92 17.39 -8.67
N GLN A 33 13.56 16.33 -9.14
CA GLN A 33 14.24 15.29 -8.34
C GLN A 33 13.30 14.56 -7.36
N GLU A 34 11.98 14.71 -7.53
CA GLU A 34 10.99 14.05 -6.71
C GLU A 34 10.83 12.58 -7.12
N THR A 35 10.66 11.71 -6.13
CA THR A 35 10.49 10.26 -6.36
C THR A 35 9.03 9.88 -6.28
N TYR A 36 8.57 9.14 -7.29
CA TYR A 36 7.23 8.59 -7.41
C TYR A 36 7.27 7.07 -7.38
N VAL A 37 6.16 6.48 -6.98
CA VAL A 37 5.96 5.03 -6.98
C VAL A 37 4.97 4.67 -8.09
N LEU A 38 5.34 3.72 -8.96
CA LEU A 38 4.48 3.16 -9.99
C LEU A 38 3.85 1.86 -9.50
N VAL A 39 2.52 1.91 -9.37
CA VAL A 39 1.70 0.77 -8.95
C VAL A 39 0.66 0.51 -10.05
N PRO A 40 0.47 -0.75 -10.50
CA PRO A 40 -0.65 -1.12 -11.37
C PRO A 40 -1.99 -0.65 -10.79
N LEU A 41 -2.90 -0.17 -11.63
CA LEU A 41 -4.17 0.39 -11.17
C LEU A 41 -4.98 -0.58 -10.29
N ALA A 42 -4.97 -1.87 -10.61
CA ALA A 42 -5.65 -2.90 -9.83
C ALA A 42 -5.05 -3.07 -8.42
N GLU A 43 -3.74 -2.88 -8.27
CA GLU A 43 -3.04 -2.97 -6.98
C GLU A 43 -3.21 -1.66 -6.21
N TYR A 44 -3.14 -0.50 -6.87
CA TYR A 44 -3.47 0.79 -6.27
C TYR A 44 -4.88 0.79 -5.72
N GLY A 45 -5.87 0.30 -6.48
CA GLY A 45 -7.25 0.13 -6.02
C GLY A 45 -7.34 -0.63 -4.70
N ARG A 46 -6.59 -1.72 -4.53
CA ARG A 46 -6.53 -2.46 -3.26
C ARG A 46 -5.93 -1.62 -2.12
N LEU A 47 -4.90 -0.84 -2.41
CA LEU A 47 -4.25 0.02 -1.42
C LEU A 47 -5.15 1.18 -0.96
N ILE A 48 -6.00 1.69 -1.86
CA ILE A 48 -6.88 2.83 -1.56
C ILE A 48 -8.30 2.43 -1.17
N HIS A 49 -8.71 1.18 -1.38
CA HIS A 49 -9.99 0.70 -0.88
C HIS A 49 -9.88 0.54 0.64
N GLU A 50 -10.37 1.58 1.34
CA GLU A 50 -10.54 1.71 2.80
C GLU A 50 -11.17 0.49 3.48
N GLU A 51 -11.91 -0.38 2.77
CA GLU A 51 -12.51 -1.58 3.37
C GLU A 51 -11.50 -2.51 4.07
N SER A 52 -10.21 -2.41 3.74
CA SER A 52 -9.14 -3.16 4.40
C SER A 52 -8.28 -2.34 5.38
N TYR A 53 -8.35 -1.02 5.31
CA TYR A 53 -7.61 -0.13 6.19
C TYR A 53 -8.60 0.63 7.05
N ASP A 54 -8.92 0.03 8.20
CA ASP A 54 -9.75 0.63 9.22
C ASP A 54 -8.88 1.50 10.13
N ASP A 55 -9.00 2.82 9.98
CA ASP A 55 -8.35 3.81 10.85
C ASP A 55 -9.29 4.40 11.90
N THR A 56 -10.49 3.83 12.05
CA THR A 56 -11.44 4.28 13.05
C THR A 56 -10.94 3.96 14.47
N PRO A 57 -11.40 4.71 15.50
CA PRO A 57 -11.06 4.40 16.88
C PRO A 57 -11.50 2.98 17.24
N TRP A 58 -10.67 2.28 18.01
CA TRP A 58 -10.95 0.91 18.41
C TRP A 58 -12.26 0.82 19.18
N THR A 59 -13.06 -0.17 18.83
CA THR A 59 -14.27 -0.55 19.55
C THR A 59 -13.95 -1.19 20.90
N ASP A 60 -14.94 -1.24 21.79
CA ASP A 60 -14.81 -1.93 23.07
C ASP A 60 -14.53 -3.42 22.86
N GLU A 61 -15.21 -4.06 21.91
CA GLU A 61 -15.01 -5.48 21.59
C GLU A 61 -13.59 -5.78 21.07
N GLU A 62 -13.03 -4.90 20.22
CA GLU A 62 -11.67 -5.07 19.70
C GLU A 62 -10.61 -4.94 20.80
N ARG A 63 -10.79 -3.97 21.70
CA ARG A 63 -9.88 -3.80 22.85
C ARG A 63 -9.94 -4.98 23.80
N ASP A 64 -11.12 -5.53 24.04
CA ASP A 64 -11.29 -6.70 24.88
C ASP A 64 -10.68 -7.96 24.25
N ARG A 65 -10.83 -8.14 22.93
CA ARG A 65 -10.18 -9.21 22.19
C ARG A 65 -8.66 -9.12 22.26
N LEU A 66 -8.09 -7.94 21.99
CA LEU A 66 -6.64 -7.72 22.12
C LEU A 66 -6.16 -7.99 23.54
N ARG A 67 -6.90 -7.59 24.57
CA ARG A 67 -6.55 -7.87 25.96
C ARG A 67 -6.46 -9.38 26.21
N ALA A 68 -7.42 -10.15 25.73
CA ALA A 68 -7.42 -11.60 25.87
C ALA A 68 -6.21 -12.23 25.16
N GLU A 69 -5.95 -11.85 23.91
CA GLU A 69 -4.78 -12.32 23.15
C GLU A 69 -3.46 -11.99 23.85
N ALA A 70 -3.34 -10.79 24.42
CA ALA A 70 -2.16 -10.39 25.18
C ALA A 70 -1.99 -11.18 26.48
N CYS A 71 -3.08 -11.45 27.20
CA CYS A 71 -3.05 -12.30 28.40
C CYS A 71 -2.62 -13.73 28.06
N ASP A 72 -3.19 -14.34 27.01
CA ASP A 72 -2.82 -15.69 26.57
C ASP A 72 -1.34 -15.79 26.21
N LEU A 73 -0.79 -14.77 25.53
CA LEU A 73 0.63 -14.70 25.19
C LEU A 73 1.53 -14.58 26.43
N LEU A 74 1.12 -13.81 27.44
CA LEU A 74 1.88 -13.61 28.66
C LEU A 74 1.79 -14.80 29.61
N ASP A 75 0.65 -15.48 29.67
CA ASP A 75 0.46 -16.69 30.49
C ASP A 75 1.12 -17.92 29.86
N CYS A 76 1.27 -17.99 28.52
CA CYS A 76 2.10 -19.01 27.86
C CYS A 76 3.62 -18.81 28.05
N GLN A 77 4.06 -17.64 28.51
CA GLN A 77 5.47 -17.33 28.78
C GLN A 77 5.88 -17.58 30.24
N ARG A 78 5.01 -18.19 31.05
CA ARG A 78 5.21 -18.38 32.50
C ARG A 78 5.16 -19.86 32.89
#